data_AF-A0A7W8E9Y1-F1
#
_entry.id   AF-A0A7W8E9Y1-F1
#
_cell.length_a   1.000
_cell.length_b   1.000
_cell.length_c   1.000
_cell.angle_alpha   90.00
_cell.angle_beta   90.00
_cell.angle_gamma   90.00
#
_symmetry.space_group_name_H-M   'P 1'
#
loop_
_entity.id
_entity.type
_entity.pdbx_description
1 polymer ?
#
loop_
_entity_poly.entity_id
_entity_poly.type
_entity_poly.pdbx_seq_one_letter_code
_entity_poly.pdbx_strand_id
1 'polypeptide(L)'
;MKRILLRTLAGLLIIAALSYPVDWAVWKLRVSHGNGMGKVQVISVVAAEMKNNKEEYYLGDVNVVDCSYSLFPQAGSGACWWLQRHRQVVDRY
;
A
#
# COMPACT_ATOMS: atom_id res chain seq x y z
N MET A 1 34.73 5.54 16.02
CA MET A 1 33.34 5.98 15.74
C MET A 1 32.98 5.89 14.25
N LYS A 2 33.70 6.55 13.32
CA LYS A 2 33.40 6.52 11.87
C LYS A 2 33.22 5.12 11.25
N ARG A 3 34.06 4.13 11.63
CA ARG A 3 33.95 2.75 11.15
C ARG A 3 32.70 2.02 11.64
N ILE A 4 32.22 2.32 12.85
CA ILE A 4 31.00 1.74 13.41
C ILE A 4 29.78 2.39 12.74
N LEU A 5 29.83 3.71 12.54
CA LEU A 5 28.86 4.46 11.75
C LEU A 5 28.74 3.93 10.31
N LEU A 6 29.87 3.66 9.64
CA LEU A 6 29.84 3.10 8.28
C LEU A 6 29.22 1.70 8.25
N ARG A 7 29.58 0.84 9.22
CA ARG A 7 29.03 -0.53 9.30
C ARG A 7 27.53 -0.54 9.60
N THR A 8 27.07 0.34 10.49
CA THR A 8 25.65 0.47 10.82
C THR A 8 24.86 1.01 9.62
N LEU A 9 25.35 2.03 8.93
CA LEU A 9 24.75 2.54 7.69
C LEU A 9 24.71 1.47 6.60
N ALA A 10 25.81 0.74 6.38
CA ALA A 10 25.84 -0.35 5.41
C ALA A 10 24.84 -1.46 5.77
N GLY A 11 24.74 -1.83 7.05
CA GLY A 11 23.75 -2.80 7.53
C GLY A 11 22.32 -2.34 7.28
N LEU A 12 21.99 -1.08 7.59
CA LEU A 12 20.67 -0.51 7.34
C LEU A 12 20.33 -0.48 5.84
N LEU A 13 21.29 -0.13 4.98
CA LEU A 13 21.10 -0.15 3.53
C LEU A 13 20.84 -1.55 3.00
N ILE A 14 21.56 -2.56 3.51
CA ILE A 14 21.33 -3.96 3.13
C ILE A 14 19.94 -4.42 3.58
N ILE A 15 19.54 -4.11 4.81
CA ILE A 15 18.20 -4.46 5.31
C ILE A 15 17.12 -3.77 4.48
N ALA A 16 17.29 -2.49 4.16
CA ALA A 16 16.36 -1.76 3.31
C ALA A 16 16.27 -2.37 1.90
N ALA A 17 17.41 -2.71 1.28
CA ALA A 17 17.46 -3.33 -0.03
C ALA A 17 16.81 -4.72 -0.05
N LEU A 18 16.96 -5.50 1.03
CA LEU A 18 16.38 -6.84 1.15
C LEU A 18 14.91 -6.83 1.60
N SER A 19 14.41 -5.74 2.17
CA SER A 19 13.04 -5.67 2.69
C SER A 19 11.99 -5.99 1.63
N TYR A 20 12.14 -5.43 0.42
CA TYR A 20 11.21 -5.67 -0.69
C TYR A 20 11.22 -7.11 -1.21
N PRO A 21 12.37 -7.71 -1.61
CA PRO A 21 12.38 -9.09 -2.11
C PRO A 21 11.95 -10.11 -1.04
N VAL A 22 12.28 -9.87 0.23
CA VAL A 22 11.81 -10.71 1.34
C VAL A 22 10.30 -10.61 1.49
N ASP A 23 9.74 -9.41 1.49
CA ASP A 23 8.28 -9.21 1.54
C ASP A 23 7.56 -9.87 0.36
N TRP A 24 8.09 -9.70 -0.86
CA TRP A 24 7.56 -10.34 -2.06
C TRP A 24 7.57 -11.87 -1.96
N ALA A 25 8.67 -12.47 -1.49
CA ALA A 25 8.78 -13.92 -1.34
C ALA A 25 7.77 -14.45 -0.29
N VAL A 26 7.66 -13.78 0.85
CA VAL A 26 6.68 -14.12 1.90
C VAL A 26 5.25 -14.00 1.37
N TRP A 27 4.94 -12.90 0.67
CA TRP A 27 3.63 -12.71 0.05
C TRP A 27 3.33 -13.80 -0.97
N LYS A 28 4.30 -14.15 -1.84
CA LYS A 28 4.11 -15.19 -2.86
C LYS A 28 3.81 -16.56 -2.24
N LEU A 29 4.49 -16.91 -1.15
CA LEU A 29 4.18 -18.11 -0.36
C LEU A 29 2.78 -18.05 0.26
N ARG A 30 2.38 -16.92 0.85
CA ARG A 30 1.02 -16.76 1.39
C ARG A 30 -0.05 -16.91 0.29
N VAL A 31 0.20 -16.35 -0.90
CA VAL A 31 -0.69 -16.51 -2.06
C VAL A 31 -0.79 -17.98 -2.48
N SER A 32 0.31 -18.73 -2.51
CA SER A 32 0.26 -20.16 -2.86
C SER A 32 -0.52 -21.00 -1.84
N HIS A 33 -0.59 -20.55 -0.59
CA HIS A 33 -1.41 -21.13 0.47
C HIS A 33 -2.84 -20.55 0.54
N GLY A 34 -3.23 -19.67 -0.38
CA GLY A 34 -4.56 -19.06 -0.44
C GLY A 34 -4.82 -17.95 0.60
N ASN A 35 -3.81 -17.54 1.38
CA ASN A 35 -3.91 -16.53 2.44
C ASN A 35 -3.10 -15.25 2.14
N GLY A 36 -2.80 -14.99 0.86
CA GLY A 36 -1.98 -13.84 0.45
C GLY A 36 -2.78 -12.58 0.12
N MET A 37 -4.09 -12.70 -0.02
CA MET A 37 -5.00 -11.62 -0.43
C MET A 37 -6.16 -11.50 0.56
N GLY A 38 -6.69 -10.29 0.70
CA GLY A 38 -7.87 -9.98 1.48
C GLY A 38 -8.74 -8.94 0.78
N LYS A 39 -9.83 -8.54 1.42
CA LYS A 39 -10.73 -7.49 0.93
C LYS A 39 -10.99 -6.49 2.06
N VAL A 40 -10.96 -5.20 1.73
CA VAL A 40 -11.25 -4.11 2.68
C VAL A 40 -12.30 -3.19 2.09
N GLN A 41 -13.24 -2.76 2.94
CA GLN A 41 -14.21 -1.73 2.58
C GLN A 41 -13.56 -0.35 2.70
N VAL A 42 -13.59 0.41 1.62
CA VAL A 42 -13.09 1.78 1.51
C VAL A 42 -14.21 2.69 1.01
N ILE A 43 -14.19 3.95 1.43
CA ILE A 43 -15.08 5.00 0.97
C ILE A 43 -14.40 5.63 -0.24
N SER A 44 -15.04 5.60 -1.41
CA SER A 44 -14.55 6.38 -2.55
C SER A 44 -14.84 7.86 -2.32
N VAL A 45 -13.93 8.72 -2.72
CA VAL A 45 -14.14 10.17 -2.77
C VAL A 45 -14.04 10.57 -4.22
N VAL A 46 -15.14 11.08 -4.79
CA VAL A 46 -15.18 11.52 -6.18
C VAL A 46 -14.74 12.97 -6.21
N ALA A 47 -13.62 13.24 -6.86
CA ALA A 47 -13.18 14.61 -7.14
C ALA A 47 -13.74 15.02 -8.51
N ALA A 48 -14.74 15.90 -8.53
CA ALA A 48 -15.27 16.45 -9.76
C ALA A 48 -14.51 17.74 -10.12
N GLU A 49 -13.86 17.77 -11.29
CA GLU A 49 -13.20 18.96 -11.80
C GLU A 49 -14.26 19.93 -12.36
N MET A 50 -14.44 21.05 -11.66
CA MET A 50 -15.39 22.09 -12.06
C MET A 50 -14.68 23.15 -12.91
N LYS A 51 -15.44 23.74 -13.85
CA LYS A 51 -14.99 24.87 -14.67
C LYS A 51 -14.41 25.95 -13.76
N ASN A 52 -13.26 26.53 -14.14
CA ASN A 52 -12.47 27.49 -13.36
C ASN A 52 -11.52 26.89 -12.30
N ASN A 53 -11.02 25.66 -12.53
CA ASN A 53 -9.97 25.02 -11.72
C ASN A 53 -10.35 24.88 -10.23
N LYS A 54 -11.62 24.54 -9.98
CA LYS A 54 -12.13 24.22 -8.64
C LYS A 54 -12.35 22.72 -8.56
N GLU A 55 -11.77 22.08 -7.56
CA GLU A 55 -12.03 20.68 -7.24
C GLU A 55 -13.08 20.61 -6.12
N GLU A 56 -14.21 19.97 -6.38
CA GLU A 56 -15.19 19.64 -5.35
C GLU A 56 -15.12 18.14 -5.03
N TYR A 57 -14.99 17.84 -3.74
CA TYR A 57 -14.86 16.48 -3.24
C TYR A 57 -16.20 15.99 -2.72
N TYR A 58 -16.79 15.01 -3.40
CA TYR A 58 -18.02 14.34 -2.99
C TYR A 58 -17.67 13.03 -2.30
N LEU A 59 -18.32 12.75 -1.15
CA LEU A 59 -18.28 11.42 -0.55
C LEU A 59 -19.01 10.46 -1.51
N GLY A 60 -18.28 9.53 -2.09
CA GLY A 60 -18.81 8.47 -2.93
C GLY A 60 -19.25 7.26 -2.12
N ASP A 61 -19.46 6.16 -2.83
CA ASP A 61 -19.96 4.90 -2.27
C ASP A 61 -18.88 4.13 -1.48
N VAL A 62 -19.36 3.21 -0.63
CA VAL A 62 -18.49 2.23 0.03
C VAL A 62 -18.17 1.12 -0.96
N ASN A 63 -16.90 1.07 -1.41
CA ASN A 63 -16.38 0.07 -2.33
C ASN A 63 -15.59 -1.01 -1.58
N VAL A 64 -15.69 -2.26 -2.05
CA VAL A 64 -14.87 -3.37 -1.56
C VAL A 64 -13.68 -3.54 -2.50
N VAL A 65 -12.47 -3.25 -2.03
CA VAL A 65 -11.23 -3.38 -2.81
C VAL A 65 -10.41 -4.58 -2.36
N ASP A 66 -9.75 -5.22 -3.31
CA ASP A 66 -8.75 -6.25 -3.02
C ASP A 66 -7.50 -5.62 -2.39
N CYS A 67 -6.90 -6.34 -1.45
CA CYS A 67 -5.69 -5.93 -0.76
C CYS A 67 -4.73 -7.10 -0.58
N SER A 68 -3.43 -6.81 -0.47
CA SER A 68 -2.40 -7.83 -0.23
C SER A 68 -2.03 -7.91 1.24
N TYR A 69 -1.90 -9.13 1.77
CA TYR A 69 -1.33 -9.38 3.10
C TYR A 69 0.20 -9.35 3.03
N SER A 70 0.75 -8.16 2.79
CA SER A 70 2.17 -7.87 2.65
C SER A 70 2.50 -6.53 3.29
N LEU A 71 3.78 -6.27 3.53
CA LEU A 71 4.26 -4.99 4.05
C LEU A 71 4.12 -3.90 2.97
N PHE A 72 4.51 -4.22 1.73
CA PHE A 72 4.40 -3.33 0.58
C PHE A 72 3.21 -3.71 -0.32
N PRO A 73 2.64 -2.77 -1.11
CA PRO A 73 1.62 -3.09 -2.10
C PRO A 73 2.11 -4.15 -3.10
N GLN A 74 1.30 -5.18 -3.35
CA GLN A 74 1.62 -6.26 -4.29
C GLN A 74 0.46 -6.51 -5.26
N ALA A 75 0.78 -6.98 -6.47
CA ALA A 75 -0.19 -7.34 -7.51
C ALA A 75 -1.19 -6.22 -7.89
N GLY A 76 -0.77 -4.96 -7.84
CA GLY A 76 -1.64 -3.80 -8.13
C GLY A 76 -2.66 -3.49 -7.03
N SER A 77 -2.62 -4.23 -5.92
CA SER A 77 -3.48 -4.01 -4.75
C SER A 77 -2.72 -3.31 -3.62
N GLY A 78 -3.41 -2.46 -2.86
CA GLY A 78 -2.84 -1.82 -1.68
C GLY A 78 -2.61 -2.84 -0.55
N ALA A 79 -1.66 -2.56 0.35
CA ALA A 79 -1.46 -3.41 1.52
C ALA A 79 -2.68 -3.32 2.47
N CYS A 80 -3.18 -4.46 2.95
CA CYS A 80 -4.41 -4.50 3.75
C CYS A 80 -4.32 -3.65 5.03
N TRP A 81 -3.17 -3.67 5.71
CA TRP A 81 -2.95 -2.88 6.94
C TRP A 81 -3.03 -1.36 6.67
N TRP A 82 -2.59 -0.93 5.48
CA TRP A 82 -2.64 0.47 5.07
C TRP A 82 -4.07 0.90 4.75
N LEU A 83 -4.77 0.09 3.93
CA LEU A 83 -6.17 0.36 3.55
C LEU A 83 -7.12 0.31 4.74
N GLN A 84 -6.87 -0.55 5.72
CA GLN A 84 -7.66 -0.58 6.96
C GLN A 84 -7.54 0.72 7.77
N ARG A 85 -6.38 1.38 7.72
CA ARG A 85 -6.10 2.65 8.40
C ARG A 85 -6.51 3.88 7.58
N HIS A 86 -6.39 3.79 6.25
CA HIS A 86 -6.71 4.84 5.29
C HIS A 86 -7.79 4.35 4.35
N ARG A 87 -9.02 4.30 4.86
CA ARG A 87 -10.19 3.79 4.12
C ARG A 87 -10.75 4.79 3.11
N GLN A 88 -10.01 5.81 2.72
CA GLN A 88 -10.46 6.81 1.74
C GLN A 88 -9.63 6.64 0.47
N VAL A 89 -10.29 6.32 -0.63
CA VAL A 89 -9.66 6.21 -1.94
C VAL A 89 -10.26 7.29 -2.83
N VAL A 90 -9.43 8.17 -3.38
CA VAL A 90 -9.91 9.22 -4.27
C VAL A 90 -10.02 8.64 -5.68
N ASP A 91 -11.24 8.53 -6.18
CA ASP A 91 -11.51 8.19 -7.57
C ASP A 91 -11.56 9.50 -8.37
N ARG A 92 -10.58 9.70 -9.25
CA ARG A 92 -10.54 10.82 -10.20
C ARG A 92 -11.10 10.31 -11.53
N TYR A 93 -12.21 10.87 -11.98
CA TYR A 93 -12.82 10.62 -13.29
C TYR A 93 -12.54 11.77 -14.25
#